data_AF-A0AAP4FXX9-F1
#
_entry.id   AF-A0AAP4FXX9-F1
#
_cell.length_a   1.000
_cell.length_b   1.000
_cell.length_c   1.000
_cell.angle_alpha   90.00
_cell.angle_beta   90.00
_cell.angle_gamma   90.00
#
_symmetry.space_group_name_H-M   'P 1'
#
loop_
_entity.id
_entity.type
_entity.pdbx_description
1 polymer ?
#
loop_
_entity_poly.entity_id
_entity_poly.type
_entity_poly.pdbx_seq_one_letter_code
_entity_poly.pdbx_strand_id
1 'polypeptide(L)'
;MFILSISDLLGRVKQPDSISVENTTMPLSILQPHIPDDPLVDMKYFARAGGFSLSHGYDLLKRGEIAQPIRIGRSSRWRTSYVNAWIAEREKQSGTNQSVAKEA
;
A
#
# COMPACT_ATOMS: atom_id res chain seq x y z
N MET A 1 68.35 48.02 -10.40
CA MET A 1 68.23 46.56 -10.57
C MET A 1 67.93 45.96 -9.20
N PHE A 2 66.65 45.87 -8.84
CA PHE A 2 66.19 45.13 -7.66
C PHE A 2 64.86 44.49 -8.03
N ILE A 3 64.81 43.18 -7.87
CA ILE A 3 63.77 42.26 -8.31
C ILE A 3 62.58 42.48 -7.36
N LEU A 4 61.44 42.93 -7.88
CA LEU A 4 60.23 43.06 -7.09
C LEU A 4 59.74 41.67 -6.71
N SER A 5 59.59 41.50 -5.40
CA SER A 5 59.20 40.29 -4.68
C SER A 5 57.89 39.70 -5.20
N ILE A 6 57.87 38.39 -5.41
CA ILE A 6 56.76 37.62 -6.00
C ILE A 6 55.66 37.31 -4.98
N SER A 7 55.62 38.00 -3.84
CA SER A 7 54.79 37.64 -2.68
C SER A 7 53.55 38.50 -2.46
N ASP A 8 53.26 39.48 -3.34
CA ASP A 8 52.19 40.46 -3.11
C ASP A 8 51.16 40.54 -4.25
N LEU A 9 50.80 39.39 -4.80
CA LEU A 9 49.55 39.24 -5.56
C LEU A 9 48.63 38.22 -4.88
N LEU A 10 48.55 38.30 -3.55
CA LEU A 10 47.50 37.69 -2.74
C LEU A 10 46.26 38.60 -2.80
N GLY A 11 45.57 38.52 -3.93
CA GLY A 11 44.38 39.33 -4.20
C GLY A 11 43.32 38.55 -4.97
N ARG A 12 42.68 37.58 -4.29
CA ARG A 12 41.38 37.02 -4.66
C ARG A 12 41.31 36.32 -6.03
N VAL A 13 41.79 35.08 -6.09
CA VAL A 13 41.13 34.07 -6.95
C VAL A 13 39.75 33.82 -6.35
N LYS A 14 38.77 34.64 -6.72
CA LYS A 14 37.37 34.22 -6.65
C LYS A 14 37.22 33.26 -7.83
N GLN A 15 37.19 31.97 -7.51
CA GLN A 15 36.93 30.91 -8.48
C GLN A 15 35.76 31.34 -9.39
N PRO A 16 35.91 31.26 -10.72
CA PRO A 16 34.80 31.53 -11.63
C PRO A 16 33.72 30.49 -11.37
N ASP A 17 32.54 30.98 -11.00
CA ASP A 17 31.22 30.37 -11.03
C ASP A 17 31.26 28.85 -11.27
N SER A 18 31.36 28.09 -10.18
CA SER A 18 30.92 26.70 -10.20
C SER A 18 29.46 26.74 -10.63
N ILE A 19 29.20 26.43 -11.90
CA ILE A 19 27.89 26.09 -12.41
C ILE A 19 27.41 24.98 -11.50
N SER A 20 26.61 25.35 -10.50
CA SER A 20 25.82 24.39 -9.75
C SER A 20 24.86 23.88 -10.81
N VAL A 21 25.21 22.72 -11.36
CA VAL A 21 24.25 21.85 -12.03
C VAL A 21 23.20 21.66 -10.96
N GLU A 22 22.15 22.48 -11.03
CA GLU A 22 20.93 22.25 -10.32
C GLU A 22 20.55 20.83 -10.68
N ASN A 23 20.81 19.98 -9.72
CA ASN A 23 20.26 18.67 -9.64
C ASN A 23 18.75 18.85 -9.82
N THR A 24 18.28 18.65 -11.03
CA THR A 24 16.93 18.23 -11.36
C THR A 24 16.72 16.87 -10.69
N THR A 25 16.76 16.85 -9.36
CA THR A 25 16.29 15.77 -8.53
C THR A 25 14.79 15.85 -8.64
N MET A 26 14.27 15.20 -9.69
CA MET A 26 12.86 14.81 -9.74
C MET A 26 12.55 14.17 -8.38
N PRO A 27 11.58 14.69 -7.61
CA PRO A 27 11.31 14.14 -6.30
C PRO A 27 10.96 12.66 -6.47
N LEU A 28 11.57 11.81 -5.65
CA LEU A 28 11.37 10.35 -5.66
C LEU A 28 9.90 9.93 -5.53
N SER A 29 8.98 10.86 -5.25
CA SER A 29 7.53 10.65 -5.33
C SER A 29 7.02 10.26 -6.72
N ILE A 30 7.70 10.63 -7.82
CA ILE A 30 7.26 10.26 -9.18
C ILE A 30 7.50 8.78 -9.49
N LEU A 31 8.44 8.14 -8.79
CA LEU A 31 8.77 6.71 -8.96
C LEU A 31 8.02 5.82 -7.97
N GLN A 32 7.16 6.38 -7.12
CA GLN A 32 6.32 5.55 -6.26
C GLN A 32 5.33 4.79 -7.16
N PRO A 33 5.38 3.44 -7.21
CA PRO A 33 4.29 2.70 -7.80
C PRO A 33 3.03 3.08 -7.01
N HIS A 34 2.09 3.72 -7.69
CA HIS A 34 0.78 4.02 -7.14
C HIS A 34 0.14 2.70 -6.70
N ILE A 35 0.20 2.40 -5.40
CA ILE A 35 -0.52 1.28 -4.81
C ILE A 35 -2.00 1.58 -5.06
N PRO A 36 -2.73 0.72 -5.79
CA PRO A 36 -4.10 1.02 -6.17
C PRO A 36 -4.96 1.17 -4.90
N ASP A 37 -5.84 2.16 -4.91
CA ASP A 37 -6.88 2.33 -3.92
C ASP A 37 -7.60 1.00 -3.69
N ASP A 38 -7.71 0.55 -2.43
CA ASP A 38 -8.37 -0.70 -2.08
C ASP A 38 -9.86 -0.63 -2.48
N PRO A 39 -10.27 -1.34 -3.55
CA PRO A 39 -11.57 -1.13 -4.13
C PRO A 39 -12.66 -1.66 -3.19
N LEU A 40 -13.81 -1.00 -3.24
CA LEU A 40 -14.95 -1.33 -2.38
C LEU A 40 -15.93 -2.25 -3.12
N VAL A 41 -16.25 -3.38 -2.51
CA VAL A 41 -17.12 -4.42 -3.05
C VAL A 41 -18.46 -4.48 -2.32
N ASP A 42 -19.48 -4.97 -3.02
CA ASP A 42 -20.82 -5.18 -2.46
C ASP A 42 -20.98 -6.59 -1.85
N MET A 43 -22.11 -6.80 -1.18
CA MET A 43 -22.45 -8.12 -0.59
C MET A 43 -22.55 -9.23 -1.66
N LYS A 44 -22.97 -8.89 -2.89
CA LYS A 44 -23.09 -9.86 -3.99
C LYS A 44 -21.73 -10.41 -4.39
N TYR A 45 -20.74 -9.52 -4.52
CA TYR A 45 -19.37 -9.91 -4.79
C TYR A 45 -18.82 -10.78 -3.66
N PHE A 46 -19.01 -10.37 -2.39
CA PHE A 46 -18.53 -11.14 -1.25
C PHE A 46 -19.12 -12.56 -1.25
N ALA A 47 -20.45 -12.69 -1.39
CA ALA A 47 -21.12 -13.99 -1.45
C ALA A 47 -20.57 -14.89 -2.58
N ARG A 48 -20.36 -14.33 -3.77
CA ARG A 48 -19.77 -15.05 -4.90
C ARG A 48 -18.32 -15.46 -4.63
N ALA A 49 -17.51 -14.58 -4.05
CA ALA A 49 -16.11 -14.83 -3.75
C ALA A 49 -15.94 -15.91 -2.66
N GLY A 50 -16.77 -15.88 -1.62
CA GLY A 50 -16.75 -16.86 -0.53
C GLY A 50 -17.54 -18.14 -0.77
N GLY A 51 -18.19 -18.30 -1.93
CA GLY A 51 -18.94 -19.51 -2.28
C GLY A 51 -20.21 -19.74 -1.46
N PHE A 52 -20.86 -18.68 -0.97
CA PHE A 52 -22.09 -18.76 -0.18
C PHE A 52 -23.23 -17.91 -0.76
N SER A 53 -24.46 -18.12 -0.28
CA SER A 53 -25.64 -17.37 -0.76
C SER A 53 -25.73 -15.98 -0.12
N LEU A 54 -26.36 -15.02 -0.80
CA LEU A 54 -26.59 -13.67 -0.26
C LEU A 54 -27.29 -13.68 1.10
N SER A 55 -28.28 -14.56 1.29
CA SER A 55 -28.98 -14.72 2.57
C SER A 55 -28.00 -15.09 3.68
N HIS A 56 -27.11 -16.05 3.40
CA HIS A 56 -26.10 -16.48 4.36
C HIS A 56 -25.13 -15.34 4.72
N GLY A 57 -24.76 -14.50 3.75
CA GLY A 57 -23.97 -13.29 4.00
C GLY A 57 -24.63 -12.31 4.99
N TYR A 58 -25.93 -12.08 4.87
CA TYR A 58 -26.66 -11.26 5.84
C TYR A 58 -26.77 -11.93 7.21
N ASP A 59 -26.89 -13.25 7.25
CA ASP A 59 -26.92 -13.97 8.52
C ASP A 59 -25.56 -13.94 9.22
N LEU A 60 -24.44 -13.98 8.47
CA LEU A 60 -23.09 -13.75 9.01
C LEU A 60 -22.95 -12.34 9.59
N LEU A 61 -23.54 -11.34 8.93
CA LEU A 61 -23.56 -9.97 9.45
C LEU A 61 -24.31 -9.86 10.78
N LYS A 62 -25.47 -10.54 10.89
CA LYS A 62 -26.25 -10.59 12.13
C LYS A 62 -25.50 -11.30 13.26
N ARG A 63 -24.75 -12.36 12.93
CA ARG A 63 -23.90 -13.10 13.89
C ARG A 63 -22.61 -12.34 14.27
N GLY A 64 -22.26 -11.28 13.54
CA GLY A 64 -21.01 -10.54 13.75
C GLY A 64 -19.76 -11.28 13.28
N GLU A 65 -19.90 -12.31 12.44
CA GLU A 65 -18.78 -13.07 11.87
C GLU A 65 -18.06 -12.31 10.75
N ILE A 66 -18.75 -11.35 10.13
CA ILE A 66 -18.16 -10.40 9.18
C ILE A 66 -18.24 -8.98 9.76
N ALA A 67 -17.25 -8.16 9.44
CA ALA A 67 -17.18 -6.77 9.85
C ALA A 67 -18.36 -5.98 9.26
N GLN A 68 -18.79 -4.94 9.97
CA GLN A 68 -19.83 -4.06 9.46
C GLN A 68 -19.37 -3.37 8.16
N PRO A 69 -20.25 -3.21 7.17
CA PRO A 69 -19.92 -2.52 5.94
C PRO A 69 -19.64 -1.04 6.19
N ILE A 70 -18.73 -0.51 5.39
CA ILE A 70 -18.47 0.93 5.27
C ILE A 70 -19.67 1.54 4.52
N ARG A 71 -20.35 2.51 5.16
CA ARG A 71 -21.49 3.20 4.57
C ARG A 71 -21.02 4.34 3.67
N ILE A 72 -21.25 4.21 2.37
CA ILE A 72 -20.94 5.22 1.36
C ILE A 72 -22.26 5.63 0.70
N GLY A 73 -22.80 6.76 1.15
CA GLY A 73 -24.12 7.24 0.76
C GLY A 73 -25.23 6.24 1.12
N ARG A 74 -25.89 5.69 0.10
CA ARG A 74 -26.95 4.67 0.24
C ARG A 74 -26.44 3.24 0.13
N SER A 75 -25.14 3.05 -0.13
CA SER A 75 -24.53 1.74 -0.33
C SER A 75 -23.68 1.32 0.86
N SER A 76 -23.79 0.05 1.21
CA SER A 76 -22.96 -0.63 2.19
C SER A 76 -21.89 -1.43 1.45
N ARG A 77 -20.60 -1.15 1.71
CA ARG A 77 -19.49 -1.79 0.99
C ARG A 77 -18.37 -2.26 1.91
N TRP A 78 -17.59 -3.22 1.43
CA TRP A 78 -16.39 -3.74 2.12
C TRP A 78 -15.14 -3.49 1.28
N ARG A 79 -13.98 -3.41 1.93
CA ARG A 79 -12.70 -3.41 1.24
C ARG A 79 -12.45 -4.77 0.61
N THR A 80 -11.87 -4.80 -0.59
CA THR A 80 -11.55 -6.05 -1.28
C THR A 80 -10.49 -6.83 -0.50
N SER A 81 -9.51 -6.13 0.07
CA SER A 81 -8.50 -6.73 0.96
C SER A 81 -9.13 -7.47 2.15
N TYR A 82 -10.15 -6.87 2.77
CA TYR A 82 -10.87 -7.47 3.90
C TYR A 82 -11.59 -8.75 3.49
N VAL A 83 -12.32 -8.72 2.37
CA VAL A 83 -13.05 -9.89 1.87
C VAL A 83 -12.08 -11.05 1.60
N ASN A 84 -10.96 -10.78 0.94
CA ASN A 84 -9.95 -11.79 0.65
C ASN A 84 -9.33 -12.36 1.93
N ALA A 85 -8.99 -11.50 2.89
CA ALA A 85 -8.44 -11.93 4.18
C ALA A 85 -9.43 -12.81 4.96
N TRP A 86 -10.72 -12.47 4.95
CA TRP A 86 -11.75 -13.25 5.62
C TRP A 86 -11.90 -14.65 5.01
N ILE A 87 -11.88 -14.76 3.68
CA ILE A 87 -11.96 -16.05 2.98
C ILE A 87 -10.73 -16.90 3.30
N ALA A 88 -9.53 -16.33 3.21
CA ALA A 88 -8.28 -17.02 3.51
C ALA A 88 -8.23 -17.55 4.95
N GLU A 89 -8.73 -16.78 5.92
CA GLU A 89 -8.82 -17.20 7.32
C GLU A 89 -9.75 -18.42 7.48
N ARG A 90 -10.88 -18.45 6.76
CA ARG A 90 -11.81 -19.60 6.77
C ARG A 90 -11.19 -20.84 6.15
N GLU A 91 -10.42 -20.69 5.07
CA GLU A 91 -9.69 -21.80 4.45
C GLU A 91 -8.62 -22.37 5.38
N LYS A 92 -7.93 -21.51 6.13
CA LYS A 92 -6.96 -21.94 7.15
C LYS A 92 -7.62 -22.72 8.28
N GLN A 93 -8.79 -22.25 8.76
CA GLN A 93 -9.57 -22.93 9.79
C GLN A 93 -10.11 -24.28 9.31
N SER A 94 -10.55 -24.39 8.05
CA SER A 94 -11.02 -25.65 7.49
C SER A 94 -9.90 -26.64 7.20
N GLY A 95 -8.75 -26.15 6.70
CA GLY A 95 -7.56 -26.97 6.41
C GLY A 95 -6.89 -27.55 7.65
N THR A 96 -6.91 -26.84 8.79
CA THR A 96 -6.34 -27.34 10.06
C THR A 96 -7.07 -28.58 10.59
N ASN A 97 -8.35 -28.74 10.27
CA ASN A 97 -9.14 -29.89 10.70
C ASN A 97 -8.90 -31.16 9.84
N GLN A 98 -8.24 -31.05 8.68
CA GLN A 98 -8.00 -32.22 7.80
C GLN A 98 -6.66 -32.92 8.04
N SER A 99 -5.68 -32.26 8.67
CA SER A 99 -4.35 -32.85 8.92
C SER A 99 -4.27 -33.68 10.19
N VAL A 100 -5.21 -33.53 11.15
CA VAL A 100 -5.19 -34.27 12.41
C VAL A 100 -5.88 -35.66 12.31
N ALA A 101 -6.66 -35.89 11.25
CA ALA A 101 -7.48 -37.11 11.12
C ALA A 101 -6.82 -38.26 10.33
N LYS A 102 -5.52 -38.17 9.98
CA LYS A 102 -4.82 -39.19 9.18
C LYS A 102 -3.70 -39.95 9.89
N GLU A 103 -3.51 -39.77 11.20
CA GLU A 103 -2.46 -40.46 11.98
C GLU A 103 -3.00 -41.19 13.23
N ALA A 104 -4.19 -41.79 13.13
CA ALA A 104 -4.73 -42.70 14.16
C ALA A 104 -5.00 -44.09 13.59
#